data_AF-A0A392MPE8-F1
#
_entry.id   AF-A0A392MPE8-F1
#
_cell.length_a   1.000
_cell.length_b   1.000
_cell.length_c   1.000
_cell.angle_alpha   90.00
_cell.angle_beta   90.00
_cell.angle_gamma   90.00
#
_symmetry.space_group_name_H-M   'P 1'
#
loop_
_entity.id
_entity.type
_entity.pdbx_description
1 polymer ?
#
loop_
_entity_poly.entity_id
_entity_poly.type
_entity_poly.pdbx_seq_one_letter_code
_entity_poly.pdbx_strand_id
1 'polypeptide(L)'
;MHWKGIVSKLDHVLAILSDNYVPPMITRKIFSQVFSYMNVQLFNSLLLRRECCSFSNGEYLKAGLHELELWCIKATDQIAGSSWDELKHIRQSVGFLVYFLR
;
A
#
# COMPACT_ATOMS: atom_id res chain seq x y z
N MET A 1 13.14 -3.60 -5.90
CA MET A 1 14.05 -2.58 -5.34
C MET A 1 13.36 -1.25 -5.00
N HIS A 2 12.24 -0.87 -5.63
CA HIS A 2 11.49 0.35 -5.26
C HIS A 2 10.53 0.17 -4.07
N TRP A 3 9.78 -0.94 -4.03
CA TRP A 3 8.82 -1.22 -2.95
C TRP A 3 9.46 -1.30 -1.56
N LYS A 4 10.63 -1.94 -1.44
CA LYS A 4 11.41 -1.95 -0.19
C LYS A 4 11.77 -0.55 0.30
N GLY A 5 12.03 0.39 -0.62
CA GLY A 5 12.26 1.80 -0.27
C GLY A 5 11.00 2.50 0.27
N ILE A 6 9.83 2.17 -0.27
CA ILE A 6 8.54 2.66 0.26
C ILE A 6 8.29 2.10 1.66
N VAL A 7 8.46 0.79 1.84
CA VAL A 7 8.32 0.12 3.15
C VAL A 7 9.27 0.74 4.18
N SER A 8 10.53 0.94 3.83
CA SER A 8 11.51 1.59 4.71
C SER A 8 11.10 3.02 5.11
N LYS A 9 10.43 3.78 4.23
CA LYS A 9 9.88 5.08 4.58
C LYS A 9 8.69 4.97 5.54
N LEU A 10 7.83 3.97 5.37
CA LEU A 10 6.72 3.71 6.29
C LEU A 10 7.25 3.33 7.68
N ASP A 11 8.28 2.48 7.75
CA ASP A 11 8.98 2.13 8.99
C ASP A 11 9.60 3.36 9.66
N HIS A 12 10.25 4.23 8.88
CA HIS A 12 10.84 5.45 9.43
C HIS A 12 9.79 6.42 9.99
N VAL A 13 8.68 6.61 9.28
CA VAL A 13 7.55 7.43 9.78
C VAL A 13 6.97 6.80 11.05
N LEU A 14 6.82 5.47 11.08
CA LEU A 14 6.32 4.77 12.27
C LEU A 14 7.25 4.97 13.47
N ALA A 15 8.56 4.84 13.28
CA ALA A 15 9.56 5.09 14.31
C ALA A 15 9.45 6.52 14.86
N ILE A 16 9.39 7.54 13.99
CA ILE A 16 9.22 8.94 14.41
C ILE A 16 7.95 9.13 15.23
N LEU A 17 6.81 8.57 14.79
CA LEU A 17 5.54 8.70 15.52
C LEU A 17 5.61 8.01 16.88
N SER A 18 6.27 6.86 16.96
CA SER A 18 6.50 6.13 18.22
C SER A 18 7.41 6.91 19.17
N ASP A 19 8.53 7.45 18.68
CA ASP A 19 9.51 8.21 19.46
C ASP A 19 8.93 9.52 20.01
N ASN A 20 7.89 10.05 19.37
CA ASN A 20 7.15 11.25 19.81
C ASN A 20 5.89 10.91 20.63
N TYR A 21 5.72 9.66 21.07
CA TYR A 21 4.59 9.21 21.89
C TYR A 21 3.21 9.53 21.28
N VAL A 22 3.12 9.52 19.94
CA VAL A 22 1.85 9.79 19.25
C VAL A 22 0.86 8.67 19.58
N PRO A 23 -0.37 9.01 20.03
CA PRO A 23 -1.37 8.01 20.36
C PRO A 23 -1.64 7.03 19.21
N PRO A 24 -1.77 5.72 19.47
CA PRO A 24 -1.97 4.71 18.42
C PRO A 24 -3.17 5.00 17.50
N MET A 25 -4.23 5.62 18.01
CA MET A 25 -5.38 6.01 17.21
C MET A 25 -5.03 7.06 16.13
N ILE A 26 -4.15 8.00 16.44
CA ILE A 26 -3.69 9.02 15.49
C ILE A 26 -2.76 8.38 14.47
N THR A 27 -1.78 7.58 14.94
CA THR A 27 -0.87 6.83 14.08
C THR A 27 -1.63 5.98 13.06
N ARG A 28 -2.66 5.26 13.52
CA ARG A 28 -3.54 4.49 12.63
C ARG A 28 -4.20 5.35 11.57
N LYS A 29 -4.80 6.49 11.95
CA LYS A 29 -5.44 7.41 10.98
C LYS A 29 -4.45 7.96 9.95
N ILE A 30 -3.22 8.26 10.36
CA ILE A 30 -2.17 8.71 9.45
C ILE A 30 -1.89 7.63 8.40
N PHE A 31 -1.67 6.38 8.82
CA PHE A 31 -1.40 5.29 7.88
C PHE A 31 -2.60 4.95 7.00
N SER A 32 -3.83 5.00 7.52
CA SER A 32 -5.04 4.87 6.69
C SER A 32 -5.06 5.93 5.59
N GLN A 33 -4.76 7.19 5.91
CA GLN A 33 -4.72 8.27 4.91
C GLN A 33 -3.60 8.05 3.87
N VAL A 34 -2.41 7.62 4.31
CA VAL A 34 -1.29 7.30 3.41
C VAL A 34 -1.67 6.17 2.46
N PHE A 35 -2.34 5.13 2.95
CA PHE A 35 -2.76 3.98 2.16
C PHE A 35 -3.88 4.36 1.18
N SER A 36 -4.83 5.18 1.61
CA SER A 36 -5.88 5.74 0.75
C SER A 36 -5.28 6.59 -0.38
N TYR A 37 -4.26 7.40 -0.07
CA TYR A 37 -3.52 8.15 -1.08
C TYR A 37 -2.79 7.25 -2.08
N MET A 38 -2.06 6.23 -1.60
CA MET A 38 -1.41 5.24 -2.47
C MET A 38 -2.41 4.53 -3.38
N ASN A 39 -3.56 4.14 -2.84
CA ASN A 39 -4.64 3.51 -3.59
C ASN A 39 -5.09 4.39 -4.76
N VAL A 40 -5.43 5.65 -4.49
CA VAL A 40 -5.88 6.59 -5.53
C VAL A 40 -4.78 6.86 -6.55
N GLN A 41 -3.53 7.10 -6.14
CA GLN A 41 -2.43 7.38 -7.05
C GLN A 41 -2.12 6.21 -8.00
N LEU A 42 -2.03 5.00 -7.46
CA LEU A 42 -1.74 3.81 -8.26
C LEU A 42 -2.92 3.46 -9.17
N PHE A 43 -4.14 3.54 -8.65
CA PHE A 43 -5.34 3.26 -9.43
C PHE A 43 -5.53 4.27 -10.56
N ASN A 44 -5.37 5.57 -10.29
CA ASN A 44 -5.45 6.59 -11.32
C ASN A 44 -4.35 6.42 -12.38
N SER A 45 -3.15 5.98 -11.99
CA SER A 45 -2.09 5.67 -12.95
C SER A 45 -2.49 4.55 -13.92
N LEU A 46 -3.17 3.51 -13.44
CA LEU A 46 -3.71 2.45 -14.29
C LEU A 46 -4.83 2.96 -15.21
N LEU A 47 -5.74 3.78 -14.71
CA LEU A 47 -6.87 4.30 -15.50
C LEU A 47 -6.45 5.28 -16.58
N LEU A 48 -5.48 6.15 -16.29
CA LEU A 48 -5.09 7.24 -17.19
C LEU A 48 -4.06 6.81 -18.23
N ARG A 49 -3.33 5.72 -18.01
CA ARG A 49 -2.18 5.31 -18.84
C ARG A 49 -2.34 3.88 -19.30
N ARG A 50 -2.69 3.71 -20.57
CA ARG A 50 -2.96 2.40 -21.18
C ARG A 50 -1.75 1.46 -21.10
N GLU A 51 -0.53 1.99 -21.19
CA GLU A 51 0.70 1.21 -21.07
C GLU A 51 0.92 0.58 -19.69
N CYS A 52 0.23 1.07 -18.65
CA CYS A 52 0.29 0.49 -17.31
C CYS A 52 -0.63 -0.73 -17.15
N CYS A 53 -1.58 -0.96 -18.07
CA CYS A 53 -2.52 -2.08 -18.01
C CYS A 53 -1.96 -3.33 -18.70
N SER A 54 -0.86 -3.88 -18.19
CA SER A 54 -0.21 -5.09 -18.72
C SER A 54 -0.06 -6.16 -17.64
N PHE A 55 0.09 -7.43 -18.06
CA PHE A 55 0.36 -8.54 -17.14
C PHE A 55 1.65 -8.31 -16.34
N SER A 56 2.73 -7.86 -16.98
CA SER A 56 4.01 -7.62 -16.30
C SER A 56 3.90 -6.52 -15.24
N ASN A 57 3.14 -5.45 -15.52
CA ASN A 57 2.91 -4.40 -14.54
C ASN A 57 1.98 -4.88 -13.41
N GLY A 58 1.00 -5.74 -13.73
CA GLY A 58 0.16 -6.43 -12.75
C GLY A 58 0.99 -7.24 -11.75
N GLU A 59 1.90 -8.09 -12.23
CA GLU A 59 2.79 -8.87 -11.37
C GLU A 59 3.75 -7.99 -10.54
N TYR A 60 4.26 -6.90 -11.13
CA TYR A 60 5.08 -5.93 -10.39
C TYR A 60 4.30 -5.27 -9.24
N LEU A 61 3.07 -4.82 -9.50
CA LEU A 61 2.21 -4.22 -8.49
C LEU A 61 1.78 -5.23 -7.43
N LYS A 62 1.52 -6.49 -7.82
CA LYS A 62 1.20 -7.58 -6.90
C LYS A 62 2.32 -7.83 -5.90
N ALA A 63 3.57 -7.87 -6.35
CA ALA A 63 4.72 -8.00 -5.47
C ALA A 63 4.83 -6.82 -4.49
N GLY A 64 4.54 -5.60 -4.96
CA GLY A 64 4.50 -4.39 -4.12
C GLY A 64 3.40 -4.43 -3.06
N LEU A 65 2.19 -4.82 -3.45
CA LEU A 65 1.06 -4.99 -2.53
C LEU A 65 1.35 -6.04 -1.47
N HIS A 66 2.04 -7.13 -1.83
CA HIS A 66 2.45 -8.14 -0.85
C HIS A 66 3.45 -7.60 0.19
N GLU A 67 4.43 -6.80 -0.23
CA GLU A 67 5.36 -6.14 0.71
C GLU A 67 4.62 -5.18 1.67
N LEU A 68 3.60 -4.45 1.19
CA LEU A 68 2.77 -3.58 2.03
C LEU A 68 1.87 -4.38 2.99
N GLU A 69 1.33 -5.51 2.57
CA GLU A 69 0.56 -6.42 3.42
C GLU A 69 1.43 -6.97 4.56
N LEU A 70 2.65 -7.42 4.24
CA LEU A 70 3.62 -7.88 5.24
C LEU A 70 3.99 -6.77 6.22
N TRP A 71 4.12 -5.53 5.74
CA TRP A 71 4.36 -4.38 6.60
C TRP A 71 3.20 -4.14 7.58
N CYS A 72 1.94 -4.21 7.12
CA CYS A 72 0.77 -4.10 7.99
C CYS A 72 0.74 -5.17 9.09
N ILE A 73 1.05 -6.42 8.75
CA ILE A 73 1.11 -7.52 9.71
C ILE A 73 2.18 -7.25 10.78
N LYS A 74 3.35 -6.72 10.37
CA LYS A 74 4.44 -6.39 11.30
C LYS A 74 4.13 -5.19 12.19
N ALA A 75 3.41 -4.20 11.69
CA ALA A 75 3.16 -2.95 12.41
C ALA A 75 2.25 -3.12 13.65
N THR A 76 1.78 -4.33 13.97
CA THR A 76 0.78 -4.66 15.00
C THR A 76 -0.61 -4.10 14.71
N ASP A 77 -1.66 -4.85 15.08
CA ASP A 77 -3.05 -4.51 14.78
C ASP A 77 -3.45 -3.12 15.30
N GLN A 78 -2.85 -2.64 16.39
CA GLN A 78 -3.14 -1.32 16.94
C GLN A 78 -2.79 -0.19 15.94
N ILE A 79 -1.77 -0.38 15.13
CA ILE A 79 -1.20 0.64 14.24
C ILE A 79 -1.68 0.44 12.80
N ALA A 80 -1.65 -0.79 12.28
CA ALA A 80 -2.12 -1.06 10.93
C ALA A 80 -3.66 -1.04 10.86
N GLY A 81 -4.35 -1.66 11.83
CA GLY A 81 -5.81 -1.73 11.85
C GLY A 81 -6.42 -2.12 10.50
N SER A 82 -7.49 -1.41 10.10
CA SER A 82 -8.14 -1.54 8.80
C SER A 82 -7.45 -0.75 7.67
N SER A 83 -6.21 -0.25 7.86
CA SER A 83 -5.54 0.58 6.84
C SER A 83 -5.27 -0.20 5.54
N TRP A 84 -5.14 -1.53 5.63
CA TRP A 84 -5.02 -2.39 4.45
C TRP A 84 -6.26 -2.35 3.54
N ASP A 85 -7.45 -2.09 4.11
CA ASP A 85 -8.70 -2.00 3.36
C ASP A 85 -8.76 -0.76 2.47
N GLU A 86 -7.97 0.27 2.78
CA GLU A 86 -7.86 1.48 1.96
C GLU A 86 -7.23 1.20 0.58
N LEU A 87 -6.47 0.11 0.43
CA LEU A 87 -5.85 -0.32 -0.84
C LEU A 87 -6.79 -1.15 -1.73
N LYS A 88 -8.10 -1.19 -1.44
CA LYS A 88 -9.07 -2.06 -2.13
C LYS A 88 -9.09 -1.91 -3.66
N HIS A 89 -9.04 -0.69 -4.19
CA HIS A 89 -9.22 -0.45 -5.62
C HIS A 89 -8.01 -0.92 -6.43
N ILE A 90 -6.81 -0.61 -5.93
CA ILE A 90 -5.59 -1.10 -6.57
C ILE A 90 -5.47 -2.63 -6.44
N ARG A 91 -5.83 -3.23 -5.31
CA ARG A 91 -5.83 -4.69 -5.12
C ARG A 91 -6.77 -5.39 -6.11
N GLN A 92 -7.99 -4.90 -6.26
CA GLN A 92 -8.96 -5.44 -7.24
C GLN A 92 -8.44 -5.31 -8.67
N SER A 93 -7.88 -4.14 -9.02
CA SER A 93 -7.36 -3.89 -10.36
C SER A 93 -6.16 -4.78 -10.69
N VAL A 94 -5.23 -4.95 -9.75
CA VAL A 94 -4.08 -5.84 -9.92
C VAL A 94 -4.54 -7.29 -10.05
N GLY A 95 -5.53 -7.72 -9.26
CA GLY A 95 -6.19 -9.01 -9.44
C GLY A 95 -6.70 -9.16 -10.87
N PHE A 96 -7.44 -8.19 -11.37
CA PHE A 96 -7.94 -8.22 -12.75
C PHE A 96 -6.80 -8.33 -13.78
N LEU A 97 -5.77 -7.50 -13.67
CA LEU A 97 -4.63 -7.52 -14.61
C LEU A 97 -3.89 -8.86 -14.61
N VAL A 98 -3.69 -9.49 -13.45
CA VAL A 98 -2.94 -10.75 -13.34
C VAL A 98 -3.76 -11.96 -13.77
N TYR A 99 -5.06 -11.98 -13.45
CA TYR A 99 -5.93 -13.12 -13.75
C TYR A 99 -6.47 -13.11 -15.19
N PHE A 100 -6.75 -11.94 -15.77
CA PHE A 100 -7.41 -11.83 -17.08
C PHE A 100 -6.50 -11.43 -18.23
N LEU A 101 -5.30 -10.88 -17.99
CA LEU A 101 -4.34 -10.57 -19.06
C LEU A 101 -3.23 -11.61 -19.21
N ARG A 102 -3.45 -12.84 -18.72
CA ARG A 102 -2.50 -13.94 -18.85
C ARG A 102 -2.54 -14.56 -20.25
#